data_AF-A0A2H9N5F8-F1
#
_entry.id   AF-A0A2H9N5F8-F1
#
_cell.length_a   1.000
_cell.length_b   1.000
_cell.length_c   1.000
_cell.angle_alpha   90.00
_cell.angle_beta   90.00
_cell.angle_gamma   90.00
#
_symmetry.space_group_name_H-M   'P 1'
#
loop_
_entity.id
_entity.type
_entity.pdbx_description
1 polymer ?
#
loop_
_entity_poly.entity_id
_entity_poly.type
_entity_poly.pdbx_seq_one_letter_code
_entity_poly.pdbx_strand_id
1 'polypeptide(L)'
;MKLRTLAYIAIATVGVGGSVMLYAVLGHVSPTSNESCRLLTCHGLNIKCGISEPLMCTMEYQLGDKCLQHAQCGIINGACSEIKNSAFETCKSCMQNCMSKSSADVQQQFACEQTCL
;
A
#
# COMPACT_ATOMS: atom_id res chain seq x y z
N MET A 1 -44.78 14.47 -8.06
CA MET A 1 -43.76 15.30 -8.73
C MET A 1 -43.18 16.29 -7.72
N LYS A 2 -41.94 16.11 -7.27
CA LYS A 2 -41.17 17.20 -6.65
C LYS A 2 -39.81 17.27 -7.35
N LEU A 3 -39.77 18.19 -8.30
CA LEU A 3 -38.65 18.53 -9.15
C LEU A 3 -37.65 19.37 -8.35
N ARG A 4 -36.36 19.11 -8.55
CA ARG A 4 -35.19 19.74 -7.91
C ARG A 4 -35.02 21.18 -8.38
N THR A 5 -34.70 22.12 -7.47
CA THR A 5 -34.03 23.38 -7.86
C THR A 5 -33.15 23.97 -6.76
N LEU A 6 -31.83 23.76 -6.92
CA LEU A 6 -30.70 24.68 -6.69
C LEU A 6 -30.71 25.59 -5.44
N ALA A 7 -29.85 25.28 -4.47
CA ALA A 7 -29.46 26.19 -3.40
C ALA A 7 -28.53 27.28 -3.96
N TYR A 8 -28.94 28.54 -3.82
CA TYR A 8 -28.14 29.71 -4.19
C TYR A 8 -27.01 29.91 -3.16
N ILE A 9 -25.76 29.87 -3.62
CA ILE A 9 -24.58 30.25 -2.85
C ILE A 9 -24.48 31.78 -2.87
N ALA A 10 -24.85 32.42 -1.75
CA ALA A 10 -24.60 33.85 -1.55
C ALA A 10 -23.20 34.02 -0.95
N ILE A 11 -22.21 34.36 -1.80
CA ILE A 11 -20.89 34.80 -1.33
C ILE A 11 -20.97 36.31 -1.14
N ALA A 12 -21.09 36.76 0.11
CA ALA A 12 -20.92 38.15 0.46
C ALA A 12 -19.42 38.50 0.39
N THR A 13 -18.99 39.16 -0.68
CA THR A 13 -17.63 39.69 -0.81
C THR A 13 -17.58 41.11 -0.26
N VAL A 14 -16.95 41.28 0.91
CA VAL A 14 -16.56 42.59 1.43
C VAL A 14 -15.13 42.49 1.95
N GLY A 15 -14.26 43.38 1.48
CA GLY A 15 -13.15 43.88 2.30
C GLY A 15 -11.77 43.29 2.02
N VAL A 16 -11.07 43.97 1.12
CA VAL A 16 -9.62 44.17 1.00
C VAL A 16 -8.80 43.79 2.25
N GLY A 17 -7.80 42.91 2.05
CA GLY A 17 -6.61 42.83 2.90
C GLY A 17 -6.47 41.53 3.71
N GLY A 18 -5.67 40.60 3.19
CA GLY A 18 -5.02 39.56 4.00
C GLY A 18 -5.86 38.33 4.31
N SER A 19 -5.82 37.32 3.45
CA SER A 19 -6.16 35.93 3.79
C SER A 19 -5.67 34.98 2.69
N VAL A 20 -4.35 34.83 2.54
CA VAL A 20 -3.79 33.59 1.96
C VAL A 20 -3.91 32.51 3.03
N MET A 21 -5.13 32.11 3.39
CA MET A 21 -5.36 31.04 4.36
C MET A 21 -6.79 30.49 4.19
N LEU A 22 -7.05 29.82 3.06
CA LEU A 22 -8.28 29.01 2.95
C LEU A 22 -8.14 27.79 2.04
N TYR A 23 -6.96 27.13 2.08
CA TYR A 23 -6.81 25.77 1.54
C TYR A 23 -6.34 24.76 2.59
N ALA A 24 -6.33 25.13 3.88
CA ALA A 24 -6.02 24.20 4.97
C ALA A 24 -7.24 23.46 5.54
N VAL A 25 -8.40 23.50 4.86
CA VAL A 25 -9.61 22.72 5.20
C VAL A 25 -9.80 21.56 4.22
N LEU A 26 -8.72 20.99 3.72
CA LEU A 26 -8.72 19.62 3.24
C LEU A 26 -8.28 18.76 4.42
N GLY A 27 -9.27 18.16 5.07
CA GLY A 27 -9.12 17.35 6.27
C GLY A 27 -7.96 16.37 6.12
N HIS A 28 -6.92 16.58 6.92
CA HIS A 28 -6.05 15.51 7.34
C HIS A 28 -6.90 14.63 8.26
N VAL A 29 -7.68 13.73 7.66
CA VAL A 29 -8.20 12.58 8.39
C VAL A 29 -6.96 11.73 8.69
N SER A 30 -6.28 12.05 9.80
CA SER A 30 -5.25 11.17 10.34
C SER A 30 -5.97 9.89 10.72
N PRO A 31 -5.52 8.70 10.25
CA PRO A 31 -6.15 7.45 10.62
C PRO A 31 -6.19 7.39 12.15
N THR A 32 -7.40 7.33 12.69
CA THR A 32 -7.64 7.24 14.12
C THR A 32 -7.00 5.95 14.62
N SER A 33 -6.35 6.04 15.77
CA SER A 33 -5.36 5.15 16.37
C SER A 33 -5.73 3.66 16.59
N ASN A 34 -6.80 3.14 16.00
CA ASN A 34 -7.15 1.71 16.01
C ASN A 34 -6.94 1.00 14.65
N GLU A 35 -6.68 1.75 13.59
CA GLU A 35 -6.50 1.24 12.23
C GLU A 35 -5.01 1.34 11.83
N SER A 36 -4.23 0.30 12.12
CA SER A 36 -2.80 0.28 11.80
C SER A 36 -2.56 -0.14 10.34
N CYS A 37 -1.81 0.70 9.60
CA CYS A 37 -1.34 0.39 8.26
C CYS A 37 -0.46 -0.85 8.27
N ARG A 38 -0.83 -1.85 7.47
CA ARG A 38 -0.20 -3.18 7.48
C ARG A 38 -0.13 -3.79 6.09
N LEU A 39 0.67 -4.85 5.99
CA LEU A 39 0.73 -5.72 4.83
C LEU A 39 -0.57 -6.54 4.72
N LEU A 40 -1.16 -6.56 3.53
CA LEU A 40 -2.39 -7.29 3.19
C LEU A 40 -2.14 -8.46 2.23
N THR A 41 -0.87 -8.74 1.93
CA THR A 41 -0.45 -9.88 1.10
C THR A 41 0.07 -10.99 2.00
N CYS A 42 -0.53 -12.18 1.89
CA CYS A 42 -0.04 -13.37 2.58
C CYS A 42 1.11 -14.07 1.84
N HIS A 43 1.06 -14.05 0.50
CA HIS A 43 1.94 -14.86 -0.33
C HIS A 43 2.40 -14.12 -1.60
N GLY A 44 3.58 -14.48 -2.08
CA GLY A 44 4.19 -14.01 -3.32
C GLY A 44 4.87 -12.65 -3.23
N LEU A 45 5.23 -12.11 -4.40
CA LEU A 45 6.04 -10.89 -4.53
C LEU A 45 5.24 -9.58 -4.69
N ASN A 46 3.92 -9.67 -4.87
CA ASN A 46 3.07 -8.52 -5.13
C ASN A 46 2.43 -8.04 -3.82
N ILE A 47 3.16 -7.18 -3.12
CA ILE A 47 2.72 -6.66 -1.83
C ILE A 47 1.65 -5.58 -1.96
N LYS A 48 0.65 -5.68 -1.09
CA LYS A 48 -0.42 -4.70 -0.95
C LYS A 48 -0.40 -4.18 0.47
N CYS A 49 -0.46 -2.87 0.63
CA CYS A 49 -0.60 -2.21 1.91
C CYS A 49 -2.02 -1.68 2.05
N GLY A 50 -2.55 -1.71 3.27
CA GLY A 50 -3.82 -1.07 3.54
C GLY A 50 -4.16 -0.98 5.01
N ILE A 51 -5.28 -0.31 5.23
CA ILE A 51 -5.94 -0.20 6.51
C ILE A 51 -7.01 -1.29 6.52
N SER A 52 -6.88 -2.33 7.34
CA SER A 52 -7.80 -3.47 7.33
C SER A 52 -7.81 -4.20 8.66
N GLU A 53 -8.80 -5.06 8.93
CA GLU A 53 -8.85 -6.03 10.03
C GLU A 53 -7.73 -7.12 9.90
N PRO A 54 -7.58 -8.06 10.86
CA PRO A 54 -6.59 -9.13 10.76
C PRO A 54 -6.71 -9.93 9.46
N LEU A 55 -5.57 -10.11 8.77
CA LEU A 55 -5.50 -10.91 7.55
C LEU A 55 -5.47 -12.40 7.91
N MET A 56 -6.41 -13.17 7.38
CA MET A 56 -6.42 -14.64 7.52
C MET A 56 -5.62 -15.26 6.37
N CYS A 57 -4.40 -15.70 6.67
CA CYS A 57 -3.53 -16.40 5.73
C CYS A 57 -3.67 -17.92 5.86
N THR A 58 -3.53 -18.64 4.74
CA THR A 58 -3.33 -20.09 4.77
C THR A 58 -1.88 -20.38 5.19
N MET A 59 -1.61 -21.59 5.68
CA MET A 59 -0.24 -22.03 6.00
C MET A 59 0.54 -22.50 4.76
N GLU A 60 0.03 -22.19 3.57
CA GLU A 60 0.68 -22.55 2.31
C GLU A 60 1.91 -21.69 2.12
N TYR A 61 2.95 -22.24 1.51
CA TYR A 61 4.14 -21.48 1.14
C TYR A 61 4.17 -21.33 -0.38
N GLN A 62 4.26 -20.10 -0.87
CA GLN A 62 4.39 -19.79 -2.29
C GLN A 62 5.76 -19.19 -2.62
N LEU A 63 6.13 -19.23 -3.89
CA LEU A 63 7.35 -18.60 -4.37
C LEU A 63 7.32 -17.10 -4.11
N GLY A 64 8.37 -16.60 -3.46
CA GLY A 64 8.52 -15.21 -3.07
C GLY A 64 8.04 -14.91 -1.65
N ASP A 65 7.43 -15.88 -0.94
CA ASP A 65 7.02 -15.70 0.45
C ASP A 65 8.19 -15.35 1.36
N LYS A 66 9.39 -15.91 1.09
CA LYS A 66 10.61 -15.53 1.82
C LYS A 66 10.87 -14.04 1.75
N CYS A 67 10.58 -13.39 0.62
CA CYS A 67 10.80 -11.95 0.47
C CYS A 67 9.88 -11.12 1.36
N LEU A 68 8.70 -11.64 1.75
CA LEU A 68 7.73 -10.89 2.57
C LEU A 68 8.27 -10.50 3.95
N GLN A 69 9.28 -11.21 4.47
CA GLN A 69 9.96 -10.83 5.71
C GLN A 69 10.61 -9.43 5.64
N HIS A 70 10.86 -8.92 4.43
CA HIS A 70 11.42 -7.60 4.18
C HIS A 70 10.39 -6.57 3.73
N ALA A 71 9.15 -6.99 3.46
CA ALA A 71 8.09 -6.09 3.04
C ALA A 71 7.64 -5.20 4.21
N GLN A 72 7.45 -3.91 3.93
CA GLN A 72 7.04 -2.95 4.94
C GLN A 72 5.94 -2.04 4.40
N CYS A 73 4.93 -1.80 5.24
CA CYS A 73 3.87 -0.84 4.98
C CYS A 73 3.92 0.27 6.04
N GLY A 74 3.60 1.48 5.63
CA GLY A 74 3.46 2.62 6.53
C GLY A 74 2.67 3.76 5.90
N ILE A 75 2.41 4.80 6.70
CA ILE A 75 1.70 5.99 6.21
C ILE A 75 2.68 6.91 5.50
N ILE A 76 2.47 7.14 4.20
CA ILE A 76 3.23 8.07 3.36
C ILE A 76 2.23 9.09 2.79
N ASN A 77 2.42 10.39 3.08
CA ASN A 77 1.53 11.47 2.64
C ASN A 77 0.05 11.24 3.00
N GLY A 78 -0.22 10.67 4.18
CA GLY A 78 -1.59 10.39 4.65
C GLY A 78 -2.23 9.13 4.05
N ALA A 79 -1.54 8.39 3.18
CA ALA A 79 -2.01 7.12 2.62
C ALA A 79 -1.19 5.94 3.16
N CYS A 80 -1.84 4.79 3.42
CA CYS A 80 -1.12 3.55 3.71
C CYS A 80 -0.48 3.04 2.42
N SER A 81 0.84 2.91 2.42
CA SER A 81 1.63 2.61 1.23
C SER A 81 2.83 1.74 1.58
N GLU A 82 3.40 1.11 0.56
CA GLU A 82 4.66 0.38 0.68
C GLU A 82 5.79 1.35 1.02
N ILE A 83 6.56 1.00 2.05
CA ILE A 83 7.83 1.65 2.35
C ILE A 83 8.90 0.93 1.55
N LYS A 84 9.62 1.68 0.70
CA LYS A 84 10.73 1.14 -0.08
C LYS A 84 11.76 0.49 0.83
N ASN A 85 12.05 -0.77 0.56
CA ASN A 85 13.05 -1.55 1.29
C ASN A 85 14.01 -2.21 0.30
N SER A 86 15.30 -1.89 0.41
CA SER A 86 16.32 -2.43 -0.50
C SER A 86 16.49 -3.95 -0.39
N ALA A 87 16.26 -4.54 0.79
CA ALA A 87 16.30 -5.98 0.98
C ALA A 87 15.13 -6.67 0.26
N PHE A 88 13.92 -6.10 0.33
CA PHE A 88 12.76 -6.59 -0.40
C PHE A 88 13.00 -6.56 -1.92
N GLU A 89 13.47 -5.43 -2.45
CA GLU A 89 13.75 -5.29 -3.88
C GLU A 89 14.87 -6.23 -4.37
N THR A 90 15.88 -6.45 -3.52
CA THR A 90 16.97 -7.40 -3.82
C THR A 90 16.44 -8.84 -3.86
N CYS A 91 15.65 -9.24 -2.85
CA CYS A 91 15.02 -10.57 -2.82
C CYS A 91 14.08 -10.78 -4.00
N LYS A 92 13.22 -9.80 -4.30
CA LYS A 92 12.29 -9.81 -5.42
C LYS A 92 13.01 -9.96 -6.76
N SER A 93 14.09 -9.21 -6.97
CA SER A 93 14.92 -9.32 -8.17
C SER A 93 15.57 -10.70 -8.29
N CYS A 94 16.06 -11.27 -7.18
CA CYS A 94 16.57 -12.63 -7.16
C CYS A 94 15.49 -13.66 -7.54
N MET A 95 14.30 -13.56 -6.94
CA MET A 95 13.20 -14.48 -7.22
C MET A 95 12.73 -14.40 -8.68
N GLN A 96 12.63 -13.18 -9.24
CA GLN A 96 12.32 -12.99 -10.66
C GLN A 96 13.37 -13.64 -11.58
N ASN A 97 14.66 -13.55 -11.22
CA ASN A 97 15.72 -14.25 -11.93
C ASN A 97 15.56 -15.78 -11.86
N CYS A 98 15.27 -16.34 -10.68
CA CYS A 98 14.99 -17.76 -10.52
C CYS A 98 13.82 -18.23 -11.41
N MET A 99 12.72 -17.48 -11.42
CA MET A 99 11.54 -17.79 -12.26
C MET A 99 11.86 -17.74 -13.75
N SER A 100 12.72 -16.82 -14.18
CA SER A 100 13.11 -16.68 -15.60
C SER A 100 14.03 -17.81 -16.09
N LYS A 101 14.87 -18.37 -15.23
CA LYS A 101 15.84 -19.43 -15.58
C LYS A 101 15.24 -20.83 -15.58
N SER A 102 14.19 -21.04 -14.80
CA SER A 102 13.62 -22.37 -14.52
C SER A 102 12.12 -22.42 -14.76
N SER A 103 11.61 -21.74 -15.80
CA SER A 103 10.18 -21.45 -15.98
C SER A 103 9.23 -22.66 -15.98
N ALA A 104 9.74 -23.88 -16.16
CA ALA A 104 8.95 -25.13 -16.11
C ALA A 104 9.20 -26.01 -14.86
N ASP A 105 10.22 -25.74 -14.04
CA ASP A 105 10.59 -26.57 -12.88
C ASP A 105 10.41 -25.78 -11.58
N VAL A 106 9.25 -25.99 -10.95
CA VAL A 106 8.87 -25.32 -9.71
C VAL A 106 9.79 -25.73 -8.54
N GLN A 107 10.25 -26.97 -8.50
CA GLN A 107 11.19 -27.45 -7.48
C GLN A 107 12.53 -26.70 -7.57
N GLN A 108 13.04 -26.48 -8.78
CA GLN A 108 14.23 -25.67 -8.99
C GLN A 108 14.02 -24.20 -8.61
N GLN A 109 12.83 -23.64 -8.87
CA GLN A 109 12.52 -22.27 -8.45
C GLN A 109 12.54 -22.13 -6.92
N PHE A 110 11.96 -23.07 -6.18
CA PHE A 110 12.02 -23.09 -4.72
C PHE A 110 13.44 -23.29 -4.19
N ALA A 111 14.21 -24.20 -4.79
CA ALA A 111 15.61 -24.39 -4.42
C ALA A 111 16.44 -23.11 -4.67
N CYS A 112 16.17 -22.40 -5.75
CA CYS A 112 16.80 -21.12 -6.07
C CYS A 112 16.41 -20.02 -5.04
N GLU A 113 15.13 -19.95 -4.63
CA GLU A 113 14.67 -19.01 -3.60
C GLU A 113 15.43 -19.14 -2.27
N GLN A 114 15.83 -20.37 -1.90
CA GLN A 114 16.63 -20.59 -0.69
C GLN A 114 17.96 -19.83 -0.72
N THR A 115 18.49 -19.53 -1.91
CA THR A 115 19.73 -18.75 -2.11
C THR A 115 19.52 -17.24 -2.17
N CYS A 116 18.27 -16.78 -2.29
CA CYS A 116 17.94 -15.35 -2.28
C CYS A 116 18.12 -14.75 -0.87
N LEU A 117 18.36 -13.43 -0.83
CA LEU A 117 18.54 -12.65 0.41
C LEU A 117 17.24 -12.57 1.23
#